data_AF-A0A8T7IAI9-F1
#
_entry.id   AF-A0A8T7IAI9-F1
#
_cell.length_a   1.000
_cell.length_b   1.000
_cell.length_c   1.000
_cell.angle_alpha   90.00
_cell.angle_beta   90.00
_cell.angle_gamma   90.00
#
_symmetry.space_group_name_H-M   'P 1'
#
loop_
_entity.id
_entity.type
_entity.pdbx_description
1 polymer ?
#
loop_
_entity_poly.entity_id
_entity_poly.type
_entity_poly.pdbx_seq_one_letter_code
_entity_poly.pdbx_strand_id
1 'polypeptide(L)'
;MAIKSFINRILGNGSISESSTNDTSGESSGPTLGDVGMDKLKAVIAEVTGAFPLFEKAGFEVEEVQVEIGLAPKLMPRFRHVKTIAPAEQEALIAEAGNKKLVKFMLISLFKSLKMNNLINDPKLDFHAIEIDLTAVPSVRGIFKAVSNSDKIVRLGNHE
;
A
#
# COMPACT_ATOMS: atom_id res chain seq x y z
N MET A 1 -4.40 7.61 13.88
CA MET A 1 -5.88 7.74 13.91
C MET A 1 -6.46 8.12 12.54
N ALA A 2 -5.79 8.94 11.72
CA ALA A 2 -6.28 9.39 10.40
C ALA A 2 -6.42 8.29 9.33
N ILE A 3 -5.49 7.32 9.28
CA ILE A 3 -5.48 6.27 8.23
C ILE A 3 -6.70 5.34 8.35
N LYS A 4 -7.09 4.94 9.57
CA LYS A 4 -8.30 4.11 9.79
C LYS A 4 -9.58 4.82 9.32
N SER A 5 -9.65 6.14 9.48
CA SER A 5 -10.80 6.94 9.02
C SER A 5 -10.86 7.05 7.49
N PHE A 6 -9.71 7.21 6.82
CA PHE A 6 -9.63 7.19 5.36
C PHE A 6 -10.04 5.83 4.77
N ILE A 7 -9.61 4.73 5.40
CA ILE A 7 -9.96 3.36 4.99
C ILE A 7 -11.48 3.12 5.11
N ASN A 8 -12.11 3.50 6.23
CA ASN A 8 -13.55 3.37 6.37
C ASN A 8 -14.33 4.18 5.33
N ARG A 9 -13.81 5.35 4.92
CA ARG A 9 -14.43 6.19 3.88
C ARG A 9 -14.36 5.57 2.48
N ILE A 10 -13.31 4.84 2.16
CA ILE A 10 -13.19 4.12 0.87
C ILE A 10 -14.00 2.81 0.87
N LEU A 11 -14.11 2.15 2.03
CA LEU A 11 -14.72 0.82 2.13
C LEU A 11 -16.20 0.82 2.58
N GLY A 12 -16.77 1.92 3.06
CA GLY A 12 -18.14 1.93 3.58
C GLY A 12 -18.90 3.26 3.46
N ASN A 13 -19.93 3.24 2.60
CA ASN A 13 -21.22 3.97 2.62
C ASN A 13 -21.61 4.51 1.24
N GLY A 14 -22.08 3.60 0.38
CA GLY A 14 -23.06 3.93 -0.66
C GLY A 14 -24.44 3.51 -0.15
N SER A 15 -25.17 4.43 0.47
CA SER A 15 -26.60 4.26 0.75
C SER A 15 -27.35 4.23 -0.57
N ILE A 16 -27.83 3.04 -0.98
CA ILE A 16 -28.78 2.90 -2.08
C ILE A 16 -30.13 3.40 -1.55
N SER A 17 -30.55 4.57 -2.02
CA SER A 17 -31.90 5.08 -1.82
C SER A 17 -32.89 4.26 -2.64
N GLU A 18 -33.95 3.76 -2.00
CA GLU A 18 -35.11 3.15 -2.65
C GLU A 18 -35.75 4.13 -3.65
N SER A 19 -35.96 3.68 -4.88
CA SER A 19 -36.98 4.25 -5.76
C SER A 19 -37.82 3.11 -6.34
N SER A 20 -39.05 3.00 -5.83
CA SER A 20 -40.11 2.19 -6.42
C SER A 20 -40.57 2.80 -7.74
N THR A 21 -40.58 2.01 -8.82
CA THR A 21 -41.71 1.81 -9.76
C THR A 21 -41.31 0.82 -10.88
N ASN A 22 -42.21 -0.15 -11.11
CA ASN A 22 -42.33 -1.10 -12.24
C ASN A 22 -41.63 -0.71 -13.55
N ASP A 23 -40.93 -1.64 -14.21
CA ASP A 23 -41.54 -2.63 -15.12
C ASP A 23 -40.51 -3.63 -15.67
N THR A 24 -41.05 -4.75 -16.12
CA THR A 24 -40.41 -6.00 -16.59
C THR A 24 -39.46 -5.85 -17.78
N SER A 25 -38.21 -6.32 -17.66
CA SER A 25 -37.51 -7.23 -18.61
C SER A 25 -36.04 -7.38 -18.23
N GLY A 26 -35.59 -8.63 -18.06
CA GLY A 26 -34.30 -8.96 -17.46
C GLY A 26 -33.11 -8.63 -18.35
N GLU A 27 -32.24 -7.76 -17.84
CA GLU A 27 -30.87 -7.59 -18.30
C GLU A 27 -29.96 -8.11 -17.18
N SER A 28 -29.32 -9.25 -17.40
CA SER A 28 -28.32 -9.77 -16.48
C SER A 28 -27.09 -8.87 -16.54
N SER A 29 -27.05 -7.85 -15.70
CA SER A 29 -25.89 -7.00 -15.48
C SER A 29 -24.79 -7.82 -14.80
N GLY A 30 -24.10 -8.65 -15.58
CA GLY A 30 -22.86 -9.27 -15.19
C GLY A 30 -21.83 -8.18 -14.84
N PRO A 31 -20.88 -8.46 -13.93
CA PRO A 31 -19.90 -7.47 -13.52
C PRO A 31 -19.13 -6.95 -14.74
N THR A 32 -19.10 -5.63 -14.93
CA THR A 32 -18.33 -5.03 -16.02
C THR A 32 -16.84 -5.22 -15.74
N LEU A 33 -16.00 -5.19 -16.79
CA LEU A 33 -14.55 -5.39 -16.65
C LEU A 33 -13.90 -4.37 -15.68
N GLY A 34 -14.50 -3.17 -15.54
CA GLY A 34 -14.09 -2.15 -14.57
C GLY A 34 -14.41 -2.54 -13.12
N ASP A 35 -15.57 -3.15 -12.87
CA ASP A 35 -16.01 -3.53 -11.52
C ASP A 35 -15.12 -4.63 -10.92
N VAL A 36 -14.77 -5.63 -11.74
CA VAL A 36 -13.87 -6.73 -11.33
C VAL A 36 -12.48 -6.21 -10.96
N GLY A 37 -11.98 -5.20 -11.66
CA GLY A 37 -10.69 -4.56 -11.35
C GLY A 37 -10.73 -3.80 -10.03
N MET A 38 -11.82 -3.08 -9.78
CA MET A 38 -11.99 -2.28 -8.57
C MET A 38 -12.14 -3.14 -7.31
N ASP A 39 -12.88 -4.25 -7.37
CA ASP A 39 -13.05 -5.12 -6.21
C ASP A 39 -11.78 -5.87 -5.84
N LYS A 40 -10.99 -6.28 -6.84
CA LYS A 40 -9.64 -6.81 -6.62
C LYS A 40 -8.74 -5.76 -5.95
N LEU A 41 -8.77 -4.52 -6.43
CA LEU A 41 -8.00 -3.43 -5.82
C LEU A 41 -8.39 -3.21 -4.36
N LYS A 42 -9.69 -3.17 -4.04
CA LYS A 42 -10.19 -3.06 -2.65
C LYS A 42 -9.69 -4.22 -1.77
N ALA A 43 -9.71 -5.45 -2.28
CA ALA A 43 -9.22 -6.61 -1.56
C ALA A 43 -7.71 -6.51 -1.26
N VAL A 44 -6.91 -6.07 -2.24
CA VAL A 44 -5.47 -5.84 -2.07
C VAL A 44 -5.22 -4.71 -1.05
N ILE A 45 -5.96 -3.60 -1.12
CA ILE A 45 -5.89 -2.51 -0.14
C ILE A 45 -6.19 -3.04 1.27
N ALA A 46 -7.26 -3.82 1.44
CA ALA A 46 -7.63 -4.39 2.73
C ALA A 46 -6.57 -5.35 3.28
N GLU A 47 -6.00 -6.22 2.42
CA GLU A 47 -4.94 -7.14 2.83
C GLU A 47 -3.67 -6.38 3.27
N VAL A 48 -3.25 -5.38 2.48
CA VAL A 48 -2.04 -4.58 2.77
C VAL A 48 -2.22 -3.74 4.03
N THR A 49 -3.33 -3.00 4.15
CA THR A 49 -3.60 -2.15 5.32
C THR A 49 -3.82 -2.96 6.59
N GLY A 50 -4.44 -4.15 6.48
CA GLY A 50 -4.58 -5.08 7.60
C GLY A 50 -3.24 -5.66 8.08
N ALA A 51 -2.20 -5.60 7.26
CA ALA A 51 -0.86 -6.07 7.59
C ALA A 51 0.09 -4.98 8.14
N PHE A 52 -0.36 -3.72 8.25
CA PHE A 52 0.49 -2.62 8.74
C PHE A 52 1.19 -2.90 10.08
N PRO A 53 0.50 -3.45 11.12
CA PRO A 53 1.18 -3.79 12.37
C PRO A 53 2.33 -4.79 12.20
N LEU A 54 2.23 -5.68 11.20
CA LEU A 54 3.28 -6.66 10.91
C LEU A 54 4.50 -6.00 10.26
N PHE A 55 4.27 -5.04 9.35
CA PHE A 55 5.36 -4.24 8.76
C PHE A 55 6.05 -3.36 9.80
N GLU A 56 5.29 -2.77 10.73
CA GLU A 56 5.84 -2.00 11.86
C GLU A 56 6.73 -2.87 12.77
N LYS A 57 6.27 -4.08 13.12
CA LYS A 57 7.09 -5.07 13.85
C LYS A 57 8.38 -5.39 13.10
N ALA A 58 8.30 -5.54 11.77
CA ALA A 58 9.42 -5.79 10.86
C ALA A 58 10.40 -4.64 10.72
N GLY A 59 10.10 -3.47 11.31
CA GLY A 59 10.96 -2.30 11.29
C GLY A 59 10.73 -1.35 10.14
N PHE A 60 9.53 -1.40 9.55
CA PHE A 60 9.11 -0.51 8.46
C PHE A 60 7.87 0.28 8.86
N GLU A 61 7.92 1.58 8.65
CA GLU A 61 6.75 2.45 8.76
C GLU A 61 6.15 2.68 7.38
N VAL A 62 4.83 2.63 7.25
CA VAL A 62 4.14 2.99 6.01
C VAL A 62 4.13 4.51 5.89
N GLU A 63 4.93 5.04 4.97
CA GLU A 63 5.00 6.48 4.71
C GLU A 63 3.79 6.95 3.87
N GLU A 64 3.41 6.16 2.87
CA GLU A 64 2.37 6.51 1.90
C GLU A 64 1.76 5.25 1.29
N VAL A 65 0.50 5.35 0.86
CA VAL A 65 -0.12 4.38 -0.04
C VAL A 65 -0.66 5.12 -1.26
N GLN A 66 -0.07 4.87 -2.42
CA GLN A 66 -0.54 5.44 -3.68
C GLN A 66 -1.51 4.47 -4.35
N VAL A 67 -2.63 5.00 -4.83
CA VAL A 67 -3.64 4.26 -5.59
C VAL A 67 -3.78 4.92 -6.95
N GLU A 68 -3.52 4.17 -8.02
CA GLU A 68 -3.74 4.60 -9.40
C GLU A 68 -5.03 3.94 -9.90
N ILE A 69 -5.99 4.74 -10.32
CA ILE A 69 -7.23 4.27 -10.96
C ILE A 69 -7.11 4.54 -12.47
N GLY A 70 -7.51 3.56 -13.27
CA GLY A 70 -7.45 3.64 -14.73
C GLY A 70 -7.73 2.28 -15.36
N LEU A 71 -7.28 2.10 -16.60
CA LEU A 71 -7.44 0.82 -17.32
C LEU A 71 -6.80 -0.35 -16.56
N ALA A 72 -5.66 -0.10 -15.91
CA ALA A 72 -4.97 -1.04 -15.05
C ALA A 72 -4.78 -0.41 -13.66
N PRO A 73 -5.69 -0.66 -12.71
CA PRO A 73 -5.56 -0.11 -11.36
C PRO A 73 -4.32 -0.66 -10.65
N LYS A 74 -3.70 0.17 -9.80
CA LYS A 74 -2.46 -0.18 -9.09
C LYS A 74 -2.46 0.31 -7.66
N LEU A 75 -1.77 -0.45 -6.80
CA LEU A 75 -1.47 -0.08 -5.42
C LEU A 75 0.04 -0.05 -5.24
N MET A 76 0.57 1.07 -4.75
CA MET A 76 1.99 1.25 -4.51
C MET A 76 2.22 1.78 -3.09
N PRO A 77 2.34 0.91 -2.08
CA PRO A 77 2.75 1.32 -0.74
C PRO A 77 4.25 1.70 -0.72
N ARG A 78 4.53 2.80 -0.01
CA ARG A 78 5.88 3.28 0.29
C ARG A 78 6.19 3.10 1.77
N PHE A 79 7.37 2.58 2.05
CA PHE A 79 7.84 2.23 3.38
C PHE A 79 9.14 2.96 3.70
N ARG A 80 9.24 3.47 4.93
CA ARG A 80 10.50 3.95 5.50
C ARG A 80 11.05 2.89 6.44
N HIS A 81 12.33 2.55 6.30
CA HIS A 81 13.02 1.69 7.26
C HIS A 81 13.34 2.48 8.52
N VAL A 82 12.87 2.01 9.68
CA VAL A 82 13.01 2.70 10.97
C VAL A 82 13.84 1.92 11.99
N LYS A 83 13.92 0.59 11.87
CA LYS A 83 14.78 -0.24 12.73
C LYS A 83 15.19 -1.53 12.03
N THR A 84 16.42 -1.96 12.25
CA THR A 84 16.90 -3.28 11.83
C THR A 84 16.51 -4.33 12.87
N ILE A 85 16.04 -5.49 12.42
CA ILE A 85 15.73 -6.66 13.27
C ILE A 85 16.57 -7.87 12.87
N ALA A 86 16.79 -8.80 13.80
CA ALA A 86 17.64 -9.98 13.58
C ALA A 86 17.03 -10.94 12.54
N PRO A 87 17.84 -11.72 11.80
CA PRO A 87 17.33 -12.66 10.80
C PRO A 87 16.29 -13.66 11.36
N ALA A 88 16.48 -14.15 12.58
CA ALA A 88 15.51 -15.05 13.23
C ALA A 88 14.14 -14.38 13.45
N GLU A 89 14.13 -13.08 13.77
CA GLU A 89 12.89 -12.30 13.91
C GLU A 89 12.24 -12.06 12.55
N GLN A 90 13.03 -11.84 11.49
CA GLN A 90 12.52 -11.69 10.12
C GLN A 90 11.78 -12.96 9.68
N GLU A 91 12.37 -14.14 9.89
CA GLU A 91 11.75 -15.43 9.57
C GLU A 91 10.47 -15.66 10.40
N ALA A 92 10.48 -15.30 11.68
CA ALA A 92 9.31 -15.41 12.54
C ALA A 92 8.14 -14.52 12.05
N LEU A 93 8.41 -13.30 11.59
CA LEU A 93 7.39 -12.40 11.05
C LEU A 93 6.86 -12.87 9.69
N ILE A 94 7.72 -13.44 8.84
CA ILE A 94 7.29 -14.09 7.59
C ILE A 94 6.38 -15.29 7.90
N ALA A 95 6.68 -16.07 8.95
CA ALA A 95 5.83 -17.16 9.40
C ALA A 95 4.49 -16.66 9.98
N GLU A 96 4.48 -15.57 10.77
CA GLU A 96 3.28 -14.92 11.34
C GLU A 96 2.28 -14.49 10.24
N ALA A 97 2.77 -14.14 9.05
CA ALA A 97 1.91 -13.82 7.90
C ALA A 97 1.06 -15.01 7.40
N GLY A 98 1.36 -16.24 7.80
CA GLY A 98 0.52 -17.42 7.51
C GLY A 98 0.34 -17.67 6.00
N ASN A 99 -0.91 -17.80 5.55
CA ASN A 99 -1.19 -18.07 4.13
C ASN A 99 -1.29 -16.79 3.25
N LYS A 100 -1.04 -15.61 3.82
CA LYS A 100 -1.10 -14.32 3.10
C LYS A 100 0.12 -14.14 2.21
N LYS A 101 0.06 -14.70 1.00
CA LYS A 101 1.18 -14.73 0.04
C LYS A 101 1.68 -13.32 -0.31
N LEU A 102 0.77 -12.37 -0.49
CA LEU A 102 1.11 -10.98 -0.79
C LEU A 102 1.89 -10.34 0.36
N VAL A 103 1.41 -10.48 1.59
CA VAL A 103 2.09 -9.96 2.79
C VAL A 103 3.48 -10.59 2.95
N LYS A 104 3.61 -11.90 2.76
CA LYS A 104 4.91 -12.59 2.77
C LYS A 104 5.87 -12.04 1.72
N PHE A 105 5.39 -11.87 0.49
CA PHE A 105 6.16 -11.27 -0.59
C PHE A 105 6.66 -9.86 -0.21
N MET A 106 5.79 -9.03 0.37
CA MET A 106 6.16 -7.68 0.80
C MET A 106 7.21 -7.69 1.90
N LEU A 107 7.07 -8.51 2.94
CA LEU A 107 8.09 -8.65 4.00
C LEU A 107 9.45 -9.05 3.44
N ILE A 108 9.49 -10.10 2.60
CA ILE A 108 10.72 -10.58 1.97
C ILE A 108 11.35 -9.49 1.10
N SER A 109 10.51 -8.76 0.35
CA SER A 109 10.96 -7.65 -0.51
C SER A 109 11.58 -6.54 0.32
N LEU A 110 10.92 -6.12 1.40
CA LEU A 110 11.41 -5.08 2.30
C LEU A 110 12.78 -5.44 2.90
N PHE A 111 12.93 -6.66 3.44
CA PHE A 111 14.20 -7.11 4.01
C PHE A 111 15.33 -7.16 2.96
N LYS A 112 15.03 -7.65 1.76
CA LYS A 112 16.02 -7.70 0.66
C LYS A 112 16.41 -6.31 0.18
N SER A 113 15.46 -5.38 0.13
CA SER A 113 15.67 -4.02 -0.38
C SER A 113 16.53 -3.15 0.53
N LEU A 114 16.75 -3.52 1.80
CA LEU A 114 17.73 -2.83 2.64
C LEU A 114 19.14 -2.84 2.06
N LYS A 115 19.48 -3.85 1.24
CA LYS A 115 20.76 -3.91 0.52
C LYS A 115 20.89 -2.80 -0.54
N MET A 116 19.78 -2.21 -0.98
CA MET A 116 19.77 -1.13 -1.96
C MET A 116 20.44 0.14 -1.42
N ASN A 117 20.46 0.35 -0.11
CA ASN A 117 21.14 1.48 0.54
C ASN A 117 22.61 1.61 0.09
N ASN A 118 23.27 0.49 -0.23
CA ASN A 118 24.68 0.47 -0.61
C ASN A 118 24.91 0.61 -2.12
N LEU A 119 23.85 0.76 -2.94
CA LEU A 119 23.96 0.87 -4.40
C LEU A 119 24.42 2.26 -4.85
N ILE A 120 24.09 3.29 -4.09
CA ILE A 120 24.45 4.69 -4.38
C ILE A 120 25.24 5.22 -3.19
N ASN A 121 26.53 5.51 -3.40
CA ASN A 121 27.43 6.05 -2.38
C ASN A 121 27.73 7.53 -2.67
N ASP A 122 26.69 8.36 -2.75
CA ASP A 122 26.84 9.82 -2.89
C ASP A 122 26.39 10.49 -1.58
N PRO A 123 27.26 11.25 -0.88
CA PRO A 123 26.90 11.92 0.38
C PRO A 123 25.81 12.99 0.23
N LYS A 124 25.39 13.32 -0.99
CA LYS A 124 24.26 14.22 -1.26
C LYS A 124 22.93 13.48 -1.36
N LEU A 125 22.91 12.15 -1.36
CA LEU A 125 21.72 11.32 -1.50
C LEU A 125 21.56 10.37 -0.31
N ASP A 126 20.41 10.45 0.36
CA ASP A 126 20.03 9.51 1.41
C ASP A 126 19.04 8.49 0.88
N PHE A 127 19.24 7.22 1.23
CA PHE A 127 18.24 6.18 1.01
C PHE A 127 17.02 6.45 1.90
N HIS A 128 15.96 6.97 1.29
CA HIS A 128 14.80 7.52 1.97
C HIS A 128 13.72 6.47 2.20
N ALA A 129 13.36 5.71 1.18
CA ALA A 129 12.23 4.79 1.25
C ALA A 129 12.31 3.63 0.25
N ILE A 130 11.46 2.64 0.46
CA ILE A 130 11.21 1.50 -0.43
C ILE A 130 9.77 1.58 -0.90
N GLU A 131 9.53 1.53 -2.20
CA GLU A 131 8.20 1.48 -2.80
C GLU A 131 8.01 0.12 -3.47
N ILE A 132 6.84 -0.50 -3.25
CA ILE A 132 6.50 -1.79 -3.84
C ILE A 132 5.32 -1.58 -4.78
N ASP A 133 5.49 -1.86 -6.07
CA ASP A 133 4.42 -1.87 -7.07
C ASP A 133 3.70 -3.22 -7.03
N LEU A 134 2.42 -3.20 -6.66
CA LEU A 134 1.57 -4.39 -6.51
C LEU A 134 0.67 -4.62 -7.74
N THR A 135 1.26 -4.53 -8.93
CA THR A 135 0.64 -4.97 -10.19
C THR A 135 0.82 -6.47 -10.43
N ALA A 136 0.26 -6.98 -11.53
CA ALA A 136 0.40 -8.39 -11.94
C ALA A 136 1.87 -8.84 -12.06
N VAL A 137 2.76 -7.91 -12.41
CA VAL A 137 4.22 -8.11 -12.39
C VAL A 137 4.80 -7.18 -11.33
N PRO A 138 4.99 -7.66 -10.09
CA PRO A 138 5.39 -6.79 -9.01
C PRO A 138 6.83 -6.29 -9.18
N SER A 139 7.10 -5.09 -8.69
CA SER A 139 8.45 -4.52 -8.68
C SER A 139 8.74 -3.80 -7.37
N VAL A 140 10.04 -3.65 -7.05
CA VAL A 140 10.49 -2.97 -5.83
C VAL A 140 11.49 -1.90 -6.21
N ARG A 141 11.30 -0.69 -5.68
CA ARG A 141 12.12 0.49 -5.99
C ARG A 141 12.68 1.08 -4.71
N GLY A 142 13.95 1.47 -4.75
CA GLY A 142 14.59 2.25 -3.71
C GLY A 142 14.52 3.72 -4.07
N ILE A 143 14.12 4.56 -3.14
CA ILE A 143 13.99 6.01 -3.32
C ILE A 143 15.13 6.67 -2.59
N PHE A 144 15.93 7.44 -3.31
CA PHE A 144 16.98 8.29 -2.75
C PHE A 144 16.55 9.75 -2.84
N LYS A 145 16.75 10.52 -1.77
CA LYS A 145 16.43 11.96 -1.74
C LYS A 145 17.68 12.78 -1.49
N ALA A 146 17.70 13.99 -2.04
CA ALA A 146 18.77 14.93 -1.76
C ALA A 146 18.77 15.31 -0.26
N VAL A 147 19.95 15.33 0.36
CA VAL A 147 20.15 15.71 1.77
C VAL A 147 19.78 17.18 2.04
N SER A 148 19.59 17.98 0.98
CA SER A 148 19.37 19.43 1.04
C SER A 148 17.92 19.89 0.85
N ASN A 149 16.89 19.33 1.52
CA ASN A 149 15.60 20.03 1.78
C ASN A 149 14.56 19.28 2.65
N SER A 150 14.96 18.42 3.59
CA SER A 150 14.03 17.50 4.28
C SER A 150 13.00 18.18 5.21
N ASP A 151 13.16 19.46 5.56
CA ASP A 151 12.42 20.10 6.67
C ASP A 151 11.35 21.13 6.26
N LYS A 152 10.97 21.23 4.98
CA LYS A 152 9.91 22.18 4.54
C LYS A 152 8.69 21.48 3.94
N ILE A 153 8.03 20.62 4.71
CA ILE A 153 6.63 20.30 4.43
C ILE A 153 5.77 21.41 5.02
N VAL A 154 5.42 22.40 4.19
CA VAL A 154 4.32 23.31 4.47
C VAL A 154 3.04 22.49 4.43
N ARG A 155 2.49 22.16 5.59
CA ARG A 155 1.13 21.62 5.68
C ARG A 155 0.18 22.72 5.24
N LEU A 156 -0.35 22.61 4.02
CA LEU A 156 -1.50 23.42 3.61
C LEU A 156 -2.66 23.00 4.51
N GLY A 157 -3.13 23.94 5.33
CA GLY A 157 -4.21 23.74 6.28
C GLY A 157 -5.48 23.24 5.58
N ASN A 158 -6.24 22.43 6.30
CA ASN A 158 -7.56 21.99 5.86
C ASN A 158 -8.45 23.21 5.66
N HIS A 159 -9.07 23.33 4.49
CA HIS A 159 -10.25 24.18 4.33
C HIS A 159 -11.42 23.50 5.04
N GLU A 160 -12.01 24.23 5.99
CA GLU A 160 -13.31 23.94 6.63
C GLU A 160 -14.46 23.96 5.61
#